data_AF-A0A246AA52-F1
#
_entry.id   AF-A0A246AA52-F1
#
_cell.length_a   1.000
_cell.length_b   1.000
_cell.length_c   1.000
_cell.angle_alpha   90.00
_cell.angle_beta   90.00
_cell.angle_gamma   90.00
#
_symmetry.space_group_name_H-M   'P 1'
#
loop_
_entity.id
_entity.type
_entity.pdbx_description
1 polymer ?
#
loop_
_entity_poly.entity_id
_entity_poly.type
_entity_poly.pdbx_seq_one_letter_code
_entity_poly.pdbx_strand_id
1 'polypeptide(L)'
;MKIKYILGILFLLSIYSCSKIEKGFQSNAIRYKDNDIYAKRGLILFQSDRINADGSTPPFTYKMVNLRKEDGSPAPVEFSKAYEILVFKEGTSFDAEKDVTVDLLNKKRETVKRLPMYFNENSGQLTFNRASANLPLGKYVFDVEMTNVTGTKLFPKLATINVVDPEGDDLFVVTDNVSNAFHDVTGVATPMKNPIITCTKISNNGARAILKMVDKNGKVFNPKAGEIIQRGDRPIFENYAKFNPVIKTDTAMICDFEVAPFPLTKYVTPTTDWGFLMYYRIPSNFVTVDGFPASLGTFSVNPRWSWQLKLEGTYVIQVKFPDVTKK
;
A
#
# COMPACT_ATOMS: atom_id res chain seq x y z
N MET A 1 82.45 27.54 -1.21
CA MET A 1 81.37 27.66 -2.23
C MET A 1 80.25 26.61 -2.10
N LYS A 2 80.53 25.34 -1.75
CA LYS A 2 79.52 24.25 -1.79
C LYS A 2 78.32 24.39 -0.82
N ILE A 3 78.49 24.99 0.36
CA ILE A 3 77.41 25.13 1.37
C ILE A 3 76.32 26.14 0.95
N LYS A 4 76.68 27.22 0.23
CA LYS A 4 75.72 28.25 -0.21
C LYS A 4 74.73 27.72 -1.25
N TYR A 5 75.17 26.80 -2.11
CA TYR A 5 74.30 26.15 -3.10
C TYR A 5 73.37 25.11 -2.47
N ILE A 6 73.83 24.40 -1.43
CA ILE A 6 73.00 23.43 -0.69
C ILE A 6 71.88 24.15 0.07
N LEU A 7 72.18 25.26 0.75
CA LEU A 7 71.17 26.10 1.42
C LEU A 7 70.18 26.72 0.43
N GLY A 8 70.64 27.15 -0.76
CA GLY A 8 69.78 27.67 -1.81
C GLY A 8 68.81 26.61 -2.38
N ILE A 9 69.27 25.36 -2.54
CA ILE A 9 68.44 24.24 -3.01
C ILE A 9 67.43 23.80 -1.94
N LEU A 10 67.83 23.76 -0.66
CA LEU A 10 66.90 23.48 0.45
C LEU A 10 65.80 24.55 0.57
N PHE A 11 66.13 25.82 0.31
CA PHE A 11 65.14 26.90 0.31
C PHE A 11 64.17 26.77 -0.87
N LEU A 12 64.65 26.41 -2.06
CA LEU A 12 63.82 26.15 -3.26
C LEU A 12 62.89 24.93 -3.13
N LEU A 13 63.28 23.90 -2.37
CA LEU A 13 62.43 22.75 -2.07
C LEU A 13 61.32 23.09 -1.06
N SER A 14 61.58 24.04 -0.15
CA SER A 14 60.61 24.46 0.86
C SER A 14 59.41 25.22 0.26
N ILE A 15 59.62 25.93 -0.86
CA ILE A 15 58.56 26.66 -1.59
C ILE A 15 57.62 25.71 -2.37
N TYR A 16 58.08 24.50 -2.71
CA TYR A 16 57.27 23.46 -3.37
C TYR A 16 56.46 22.61 -2.38
N SER A 17 56.74 22.70 -1.08
CA SER A 17 56.05 21.92 -0.04
C SER A 17 54.73 22.55 0.41
N CYS A 18 54.35 23.71 -0.13
CA CYS A 18 53.06 24.31 0.15
C CYS A 18 51.98 23.64 -0.72
N SER A 19 51.60 22.41 -0.37
CA SER A 19 50.43 21.75 -0.94
C SER A 19 49.21 22.62 -0.62
N LYS A 20 48.52 23.11 -1.66
CA LYS A 20 47.25 23.82 -1.51
C LYS A 20 46.34 22.98 -0.62
N ILE A 21 45.89 23.55 0.50
CA ILE A 21 44.85 22.92 1.32
C ILE A 21 43.62 22.81 0.42
N GLU A 22 43.24 21.58 0.05
CA GLU A 22 42.02 21.37 -0.74
C GLU A 22 40.81 21.82 0.08
N LYS A 23 39.98 22.66 -0.54
CA LYS A 23 38.81 23.24 0.12
C LYS A 23 37.70 22.19 0.17
N GLY A 24 37.70 21.38 1.22
CA GLY A 24 36.71 20.34 1.46
C GLY A 24 37.00 19.04 0.72
N PHE A 25 36.09 18.09 0.83
CA PHE A 25 36.18 16.73 0.29
C PHE A 25 34.89 16.37 -0.44
N GLN A 26 34.98 15.69 -1.59
CA GLN A 26 33.86 15.07 -2.27
C GLN A 26 34.18 13.61 -2.54
N SER A 27 33.39 12.73 -1.93
CA SER A 27 33.58 11.28 -2.07
C SER A 27 33.29 10.80 -3.48
N ASN A 28 33.95 9.71 -3.87
CA ASN A 28 33.68 8.98 -5.10
C ASN A 28 32.60 7.89 -4.91
N ALA A 29 32.14 7.64 -3.69
CA ALA A 29 31.33 6.48 -3.32
C ALA A 29 30.02 6.85 -2.61
N ILE A 30 29.39 7.97 -3.01
CA ILE A 30 28.03 8.27 -2.58
C ILE A 30 27.09 7.16 -3.02
N ARG A 31 26.08 6.86 -2.21
CA ARG A 31 25.17 5.73 -2.45
C ARG A 31 23.88 5.87 -1.67
N TYR A 32 22.85 5.16 -2.08
CA TYR A 32 21.73 4.87 -1.18
C TYR A 32 22.13 3.76 -0.21
N LYS A 33 21.33 3.58 0.84
CA LYS A 33 21.45 2.40 1.71
C LYS A 33 21.15 1.12 0.93
N ASP A 34 20.11 1.16 0.11
CA ASP A 34 19.77 0.15 -0.88
C ASP A 34 19.73 0.80 -2.27
N ASN A 35 20.49 0.24 -3.20
CA ASN A 35 20.53 0.74 -4.57
C ASN A 35 19.33 0.27 -5.40
N ASP A 36 18.54 -0.68 -4.88
CA ASP A 36 17.27 -1.12 -5.45
C ASP A 36 16.10 -0.44 -4.72
N ILE A 37 15.50 0.56 -5.37
CA ILE A 37 14.41 1.36 -4.83
C ILE A 37 13.09 0.81 -5.37
N TYR A 38 12.27 0.20 -4.52
CA TYR A 38 11.01 -0.43 -4.93
C TYR A 38 9.84 0.57 -4.92
N ALA A 39 9.50 1.08 -6.10
CA ALA A 39 8.32 1.89 -6.32
C ALA A 39 7.09 0.99 -6.47
N LYS A 40 6.47 0.63 -5.34
CA LYS A 40 5.18 -0.05 -5.30
C LYS A 40 4.09 0.89 -5.81
N ARG A 41 3.49 0.55 -6.95
CA ARG A 41 2.59 1.45 -7.68
C ARG A 41 1.32 1.79 -6.89
N GLY A 42 0.94 3.07 -6.90
CA GLY A 42 -0.35 3.55 -6.39
C GLY A 42 -0.46 3.66 -4.87
N LEU A 43 0.64 3.45 -4.13
CA LEU A 43 0.67 3.74 -2.69
C LEU A 43 0.43 5.24 -2.42
N ILE A 44 -0.12 5.54 -1.24
CA ILE A 44 -0.39 6.92 -0.80
C ILE A 44 0.91 7.75 -0.80
N LEU A 45 1.94 7.17 -0.20
CA LEU A 45 3.27 7.74 -0.11
C LEU A 45 4.28 6.59 0.03
N PHE A 46 5.32 6.61 -0.78
CA PHE A 46 6.52 5.80 -0.59
C PHE A 46 7.74 6.71 -0.73
N GLN A 47 8.70 6.57 0.19
CA GLN A 47 9.93 7.37 0.17
C GLN A 47 11.14 6.44 0.27
N SER A 48 12.12 6.64 -0.60
CA SER A 48 13.40 5.95 -0.51
C SER A 48 14.20 6.42 0.71
N ASP A 49 15.35 5.80 0.96
CA ASP A 49 16.36 6.42 1.82
C ASP A 49 16.95 7.68 1.15
N ARG A 50 17.66 8.48 1.96
CA ARG A 50 18.48 9.61 1.49
C ARG A 50 19.81 9.10 0.93
N ILE A 51 20.44 9.87 0.04
CA ILE A 51 21.80 9.57 -0.40
C ILE A 51 22.78 9.78 0.76
N ASN A 52 23.59 8.77 1.04
CA ASN A 52 24.75 8.88 1.91
C ASN A 52 25.89 9.55 1.14
N ALA A 53 26.27 10.75 1.57
CA ALA A 53 27.33 11.57 0.99
C ALA A 53 28.76 11.04 1.27
N ASP A 54 28.89 9.95 2.05
CA ASP A 54 30.15 9.23 2.28
C ASP A 54 31.27 10.16 2.77
N GLY A 55 30.97 10.99 3.78
CA GLY A 55 31.93 11.92 4.39
C GLY A 55 32.20 13.20 3.59
N SER A 56 31.54 13.41 2.44
CA SER A 56 31.69 14.65 1.67
C SER A 56 31.36 15.90 2.49
N THR A 57 32.11 16.97 2.26
CA THR A 57 31.94 18.24 2.98
C THR A 57 30.62 18.90 2.60
N PRO A 58 29.71 19.18 3.56
CA PRO A 58 28.50 19.96 3.32
C PRO A 58 28.81 21.47 3.18
N PRO A 59 27.89 22.27 2.62
CA PRO A 59 26.61 21.86 2.05
C PRO A 59 26.80 21.15 0.71
N PHE A 60 25.89 20.23 0.41
CA PHE A 60 25.81 19.58 -0.90
C PHE A 60 24.37 19.52 -1.40
N THR A 61 24.23 19.50 -2.72
CA THR A 61 22.95 19.32 -3.42
C THR A 61 23.09 18.21 -4.44
N TYR A 62 21.96 17.64 -4.83
CA TYR A 62 21.85 16.54 -5.77
C TYR A 62 20.90 16.92 -6.90
N LYS A 63 21.16 16.40 -8.09
CA LYS A 63 20.24 16.50 -9.23
C LYS A 63 20.17 15.15 -9.93
N MET A 64 18.96 14.62 -10.07
CA MET A 64 18.73 13.40 -10.84
C MET A 64 18.82 13.70 -12.34
N VAL A 65 19.62 12.92 -13.07
CA VAL A 65 19.77 13.03 -14.52
C VAL A 65 19.71 11.65 -15.19
N ASN A 66 19.45 11.63 -16.49
CA ASN A 66 19.47 10.41 -17.32
C ASN A 66 18.61 9.25 -16.80
N LEU A 67 17.39 9.49 -16.33
CA LEU A 67 16.46 8.40 -16.01
C LEU A 67 16.15 7.60 -17.30
N ARG A 68 16.45 6.30 -17.27
CA ARG A 68 16.39 5.42 -18.44
C ARG A 68 16.12 3.98 -18.04
N LYS A 69 15.72 3.14 -18.97
CA LYS A 69 15.65 1.68 -18.75
C LYS A 69 17.07 1.10 -18.67
N GLU A 70 17.18 -0.12 -18.15
CA GLU A 70 18.47 -0.82 -18.06
C GLU A 70 19.15 -1.02 -19.43
N ASP A 71 18.37 -1.17 -20.52
CA ASP A 71 18.85 -1.25 -21.90
C ASP A 71 19.38 0.10 -22.47
N GLY A 72 19.27 1.18 -21.69
CA GLY A 72 19.71 2.53 -22.07
C GLY A 72 18.65 3.35 -22.81
N SER A 73 17.49 2.77 -23.16
CA SER A 73 16.39 3.51 -23.77
C SER A 73 15.79 4.54 -22.80
N PRO A 74 15.29 5.69 -23.29
CA PRO A 74 14.72 6.73 -22.43
C PRO A 74 13.62 6.20 -21.52
N ALA A 75 13.49 6.80 -20.33
CA ALA A 75 12.37 6.50 -19.47
C ALA A 75 11.03 6.84 -20.15
N PRO A 76 9.97 6.04 -19.91
CA PRO A 76 8.65 6.33 -20.44
C PRO A 76 8.15 7.72 -20.02
N VAL A 77 7.33 8.34 -20.88
CA VAL A 77 6.78 9.70 -20.66
C VAL A 77 5.96 9.79 -19.37
N GLU A 78 5.46 8.66 -18.89
CA GLU A 78 4.69 8.53 -17.67
C GLU A 78 5.43 9.05 -16.44
N PHE A 79 6.76 9.00 -16.40
CA PHE A 79 7.58 9.56 -15.31
C PHE A 79 7.54 11.10 -15.25
N SER A 80 7.30 11.76 -16.39
CA SER A 80 7.29 13.22 -16.52
C SER A 80 5.89 13.79 -16.79
N LYS A 81 4.86 12.94 -16.81
CA LYS A 81 3.47 13.34 -16.99
C LYS A 81 2.79 13.53 -15.64
N ALA A 82 2.07 14.63 -15.48
CA ALA A 82 1.25 14.85 -14.30
C ALA A 82 -0.10 14.12 -14.44
N TYR A 83 -0.57 13.53 -13.34
CA TYR A 83 -1.85 12.86 -13.24
C TYR A 83 -2.70 13.52 -12.17
N GLU A 84 -4.01 13.47 -12.37
CA GLU A 84 -4.99 13.91 -11.37
C GLU A 84 -5.07 12.87 -10.27
N ILE A 85 -4.82 13.30 -9.04
CA ILE A 85 -4.96 12.49 -7.84
C ILE A 85 -5.78 13.23 -6.81
N LEU A 86 -6.61 12.49 -6.08
CA LEU A 86 -7.36 13.01 -4.94
C LEU A 86 -6.45 13.02 -3.71
N VAL A 87 -6.30 14.18 -3.07
CA VAL A 87 -5.52 14.36 -1.85
C VAL A 87 -6.33 15.12 -0.82
N PHE A 88 -5.87 15.08 0.43
CA PHE A 88 -6.34 16.03 1.44
C PHE A 88 -5.68 17.38 1.22
N LYS A 89 -6.44 18.45 1.43
CA LYS A 89 -5.92 19.82 1.44
C LYS A 89 -4.86 19.95 2.50
N GLU A 90 -3.88 20.81 2.26
CA GLU A 90 -2.82 21.08 3.21
C GLU A 90 -3.38 21.42 4.61
N GLY A 91 -2.78 20.82 5.65
CA GLY A 91 -3.22 20.98 7.04
C GLY A 91 -4.54 20.27 7.40
N THR A 92 -5.14 19.50 6.49
CA THR A 92 -6.35 18.72 6.74
C THR A 92 -6.09 17.22 6.72
N SER A 93 -6.93 16.47 7.42
CA SER A 93 -6.92 15.02 7.45
C SER A 93 -8.33 14.49 7.73
N PHE A 94 -8.50 13.19 7.50
CA PHE A 94 -9.72 12.50 7.89
C PHE A 94 -9.89 12.50 9.41
N ASP A 95 -11.10 12.82 9.86
CA ASP A 95 -11.53 12.79 11.26
C ASP A 95 -12.80 11.91 11.34
N ALA A 96 -12.71 10.79 12.04
CA ALA A 96 -13.80 9.82 12.10
C ALA A 96 -15.04 10.34 12.85
N GLU A 97 -14.94 11.37 13.67
CA GLU A 97 -16.08 11.93 14.40
C GLU A 97 -16.75 13.05 13.61
N LYS A 98 -15.98 13.79 12.79
CA LYS A 98 -16.47 14.95 12.05
C LYS A 98 -16.83 14.66 10.59
N ASP A 99 -16.08 13.77 9.93
CA ASP A 99 -16.28 13.45 8.52
C ASP A 99 -17.28 12.29 8.40
N VAL A 100 -18.54 12.57 8.72
CA VAL A 100 -19.62 11.57 8.78
C VAL A 100 -20.44 11.47 7.49
N THR A 101 -20.23 12.37 6.54
CA THR A 101 -20.83 12.31 5.20
C THR A 101 -19.77 12.52 4.12
N VAL A 102 -20.08 12.06 2.91
CA VAL A 102 -19.24 12.26 1.71
C VAL A 102 -18.97 13.76 1.49
N ASP A 103 -19.98 14.62 1.68
CA ASP A 103 -19.84 16.07 1.51
C ASP A 103 -18.85 16.69 2.51
N LEU A 104 -18.91 16.28 3.79
CA LEU A 104 -17.98 16.77 4.81
C LEU A 104 -16.55 16.31 4.53
N LEU A 105 -16.39 15.06 4.10
CA LEU A 105 -15.11 14.52 3.68
C LEU A 105 -14.55 15.28 2.46
N ASN A 106 -15.39 15.54 1.46
CA ASN A 106 -14.98 16.21 0.23
C ASN A 106 -14.63 17.68 0.43
N LYS A 107 -15.16 18.36 1.46
CA LYS A 107 -14.70 19.72 1.84
C LYS A 107 -13.21 19.75 2.20
N LYS A 108 -12.65 18.65 2.70
CA LYS A 108 -11.23 18.50 3.06
C LYS A 108 -10.37 17.94 1.94
N ARG A 109 -10.97 17.51 0.83
CA ARG A 109 -10.26 16.91 -0.30
C ARG A 109 -10.18 17.87 -1.46
N GLU A 110 -9.18 17.65 -2.30
CA GLU A 110 -9.02 18.33 -3.56
C GLU A 110 -8.35 17.41 -4.58
N THR A 111 -8.70 17.61 -5.84
CA THR A 111 -8.00 16.96 -6.95
C THR A 111 -6.85 17.84 -7.39
N VAL A 112 -5.64 17.29 -7.35
CA VAL A 112 -4.42 18.00 -7.75
C VAL A 112 -3.71 17.25 -8.87
N LYS A 113 -3.06 17.99 -9.76
CA LYS A 113 -2.14 17.42 -10.75
C LYS A 113 -0.76 17.27 -10.12
N ARG A 114 -0.24 16.04 -10.09
CA ARG A 114 1.07 15.71 -9.51
C ARG A 114 1.81 14.74 -10.43
N LEU A 115 3.15 14.85 -10.43
CA LEU A 115 4.02 13.85 -11.04
C LEU A 115 3.95 12.56 -10.21
N PRO A 116 4.18 11.38 -10.81
CA PRO A 116 4.20 10.12 -10.07
C PRO A 116 5.34 10.04 -9.04
N MET A 117 6.41 10.82 -9.25
CA MET A 117 7.55 10.88 -8.35
C MET A 117 8.18 12.27 -8.28
N TYR A 118 8.90 12.50 -7.18
CA TYR A 118 9.69 13.69 -6.91
C TYR A 118 11.08 13.28 -6.40
N PHE A 119 12.12 13.94 -6.89
CA PHE A 119 13.48 13.80 -6.38
C PHE A 119 13.83 15.03 -5.53
N ASN A 120 14.17 14.82 -4.27
CA ASN A 120 14.52 15.89 -3.35
C ASN A 120 15.99 16.27 -3.54
N GLU A 121 16.26 17.44 -4.10
CA GLU A 121 17.63 17.89 -4.41
C GLU A 121 18.52 18.10 -3.17
N ASN A 122 17.96 18.27 -1.97
CA ASN A 122 18.75 18.45 -0.75
C ASN A 122 19.20 17.13 -0.12
N SER A 123 18.45 16.05 -0.35
CA SER A 123 18.70 14.75 0.30
C SER A 123 18.95 13.61 -0.68
N GLY A 124 18.66 13.82 -1.96
CA GLY A 124 18.59 12.79 -2.98
C GLY A 124 17.43 11.83 -2.80
N GLN A 125 16.49 12.08 -1.88
CA GLN A 125 15.40 11.14 -1.62
C GLN A 125 14.37 11.14 -2.75
N LEU A 126 13.94 9.95 -3.18
CA LEU A 126 12.82 9.77 -4.09
C LEU A 126 11.51 9.62 -3.31
N THR A 127 10.49 10.35 -3.71
CA THR A 127 9.13 10.26 -3.17
C THR A 127 8.16 9.88 -4.27
N PHE A 128 7.42 8.80 -4.10
CA PHE A 128 6.37 8.34 -4.99
C PHE A 128 5.00 8.55 -4.31
N ASN A 129 3.98 8.84 -5.11
CA ASN A 129 2.61 9.05 -4.64
C ASN A 129 1.61 8.22 -5.46
N ARG A 130 0.30 8.42 -5.22
CA ARG A 130 -0.78 7.71 -5.91
C ARG A 130 -0.67 7.73 -7.44
N ALA A 131 -0.12 8.79 -8.05
CA ALA A 131 0.04 8.88 -9.50
C ALA A 131 1.03 7.84 -10.06
N SER A 132 1.88 7.24 -9.21
CA SER A 132 2.74 6.11 -9.58
C SER A 132 1.98 4.87 -10.07
N ALA A 133 0.66 4.78 -9.85
CA ALA A 133 -0.22 3.79 -10.46
C ALA A 133 -0.13 3.77 -12.00
N ASN A 134 0.27 4.88 -12.62
CA ASN A 134 0.42 5.02 -14.06
C ASN A 134 1.82 4.67 -14.58
N LEU A 135 2.77 4.38 -13.69
CA LEU A 135 4.12 4.01 -14.12
C LEU A 135 4.12 2.60 -14.74
N PRO A 136 4.79 2.41 -15.89
CA PRO A 136 4.99 1.07 -16.46
C PRO A 136 5.89 0.23 -15.56
N LEU A 137 5.53 -1.04 -15.39
CA LEU A 137 6.36 -2.02 -14.68
C LEU A 137 7.73 -2.12 -15.33
N GLY A 138 8.78 -2.28 -14.52
CA GLY A 138 10.13 -2.46 -15.01
C GLY A 138 11.20 -1.86 -14.10
N LYS A 139 12.44 -1.91 -14.59
CA LYS A 139 13.64 -1.42 -13.93
C LYS A 139 14.18 -0.19 -14.64
N TYR A 140 14.44 0.86 -13.89
CA TYR A 140 14.90 2.15 -14.40
C TYR A 140 16.12 2.63 -13.64
N VAL A 141 17.20 2.93 -14.33
CA VAL A 141 18.44 3.44 -13.74
C VAL A 141 18.53 4.95 -13.94
N PHE A 142 19.10 5.64 -12.97
CA PHE A 142 19.36 7.07 -13.08
C PHE A 142 20.77 7.42 -12.61
N ASP A 143 21.27 8.53 -13.13
CA ASP A 143 22.52 9.12 -12.69
C ASP A 143 22.22 10.28 -11.73
N VAL A 144 23.18 10.67 -10.92
CA VAL A 144 23.05 11.83 -10.03
C VAL A 144 24.25 12.74 -10.17
N GLU A 145 24.00 14.02 -10.36
CA GLU A 145 25.01 15.06 -10.17
C GLU A 145 24.98 15.50 -8.70
N MET A 146 26.14 15.49 -8.03
CA MET A 146 26.30 16.06 -6.70
C MET A 146 27.21 17.27 -6.75
N THR A 147 26.77 18.38 -6.16
CA THR A 147 27.55 19.61 -6.04
C THR A 147 27.88 19.89 -4.59
N ASN A 148 29.12 20.25 -4.29
CA ASN A 148 29.54 20.77 -2.99
C ASN A 148 30.66 21.83 -3.15
N VAL A 149 31.32 22.20 -2.04
CA VAL A 149 32.40 23.21 -2.03
C VAL A 149 33.61 22.88 -2.91
N THR A 150 33.79 21.62 -3.29
CA THR A 150 34.90 21.16 -4.16
C THR A 150 34.54 21.22 -5.64
N GLY A 151 33.24 21.22 -6.00
CA GLY A 151 32.78 21.24 -7.38
C GLY A 151 31.50 20.44 -7.60
N THR A 152 31.25 20.08 -8.86
CA THR A 152 30.13 19.22 -9.29
C THR A 152 30.68 17.95 -9.89
N LYS A 153 30.09 16.81 -9.52
CA LYS A 153 30.50 15.50 -10.00
C LYS A 153 29.29 14.64 -10.38
N LEU A 154 29.39 13.94 -11.52
CA LEU A 154 28.41 12.97 -11.99
C LEU A 154 28.70 11.57 -11.41
N PHE A 155 27.65 10.93 -10.91
CA PHE A 155 27.62 9.56 -10.42
C PHE A 155 26.70 8.74 -11.34
N PRO A 156 27.25 8.06 -12.36
CA PRO A 156 26.45 7.29 -13.30
C PRO A 156 25.87 6.05 -12.63
N LYS A 157 24.62 5.69 -12.99
CA LYS A 157 23.89 4.52 -12.50
C LYS A 157 23.91 4.42 -10.97
N LEU A 158 23.57 5.49 -10.28
CA LEU A 158 23.63 5.55 -8.82
C LEU A 158 22.70 4.52 -8.16
N ALA A 159 21.49 4.38 -8.69
CA ALA A 159 20.50 3.42 -8.20
C ALA A 159 19.50 3.03 -9.30
N THR A 160 18.74 1.98 -9.01
CA THR A 160 17.67 1.40 -9.83
C THR A 160 16.33 1.60 -9.15
N ILE A 161 15.35 2.15 -9.88
CA ILE A 161 13.94 2.18 -9.49
C ILE A 161 13.27 0.92 -10.06
N ASN A 162 12.83 0.04 -9.17
CA ASN A 162 12.04 -1.14 -9.47
C ASN A 162 10.55 -0.77 -9.36
N VAL A 163 9.89 -0.51 -10.49
CA VAL A 163 8.43 -0.26 -10.53
C VAL A 163 7.71 -1.60 -10.52
N VAL A 164 7.03 -1.88 -9.41
CA VAL A 164 6.37 -3.16 -9.13
C VAL A 164 4.93 -2.96 -8.69
N ASP A 165 4.11 -3.98 -8.87
CA ASP A 165 2.78 -3.98 -8.24
C ASP A 165 2.90 -4.16 -6.73
N PRO A 166 1.99 -3.52 -5.95
CA PRO A 166 1.88 -3.83 -4.53
C PRO A 166 1.57 -5.31 -4.31
N GLU A 167 2.15 -5.88 -3.27
CA GLU A 167 1.95 -7.26 -2.87
C GLU A 167 0.66 -7.40 -2.04
N GLY A 168 0.21 -8.63 -1.81
CA GLY A 168 -1.03 -8.90 -1.06
C GLY A 168 -1.08 -8.18 0.29
N ASP A 169 0.03 -8.21 1.03
CA ASP A 169 0.14 -7.59 2.36
C ASP A 169 0.17 -6.05 2.31
N ASP A 170 0.52 -5.44 1.18
CA ASP A 170 0.42 -3.98 1.01
C ASP A 170 -1.05 -3.55 0.79
N LEU A 171 -1.88 -4.45 0.24
CA LEU A 171 -3.24 -4.16 -0.17
C LEU A 171 -4.27 -4.57 0.87
N PHE A 172 -4.03 -5.67 1.57
CA PHE A 172 -5.05 -6.39 2.30
C PHE A 172 -4.45 -7.16 3.49
N VAL A 173 -5.22 -7.30 4.56
CA VAL A 173 -4.87 -8.17 5.69
C VAL A 173 -6.10 -8.91 6.16
N VAL A 174 -5.95 -10.19 6.48
CA VAL A 174 -6.95 -11.02 7.17
C VAL A 174 -6.47 -11.24 8.59
N THR A 175 -7.33 -10.99 9.58
CA THR A 175 -6.98 -11.17 11.00
C THR A 175 -7.85 -12.20 11.73
N ASP A 176 -8.98 -12.62 11.15
CA ASP A 176 -9.79 -13.76 11.63
C ASP A 176 -10.54 -14.40 10.45
N ASN A 177 -10.72 -15.72 10.48
CA ASN A 177 -11.46 -16.48 9.47
C ASN A 177 -12.02 -17.78 10.05
N VAL A 178 -12.85 -17.71 11.09
CA VAL A 178 -13.43 -18.90 11.73
C VAL A 178 -14.84 -19.18 11.20
N SER A 179 -15.21 -20.46 11.05
CA SER A 179 -16.60 -20.85 10.80
C SER A 179 -17.03 -22.03 11.67
N ASN A 180 -18.32 -22.10 11.97
CA ASN A 180 -18.94 -23.17 12.72
C ASN A 180 -20.27 -23.57 12.07
N ALA A 181 -20.62 -24.84 12.15
CA ALA A 181 -21.96 -25.34 11.85
C ALA A 181 -22.80 -25.28 13.13
N PHE A 182 -23.97 -24.64 13.08
CA PHE A 182 -24.89 -24.58 14.22
C PHE A 182 -26.09 -25.46 13.94
N HIS A 183 -26.39 -26.40 14.83
CA HIS A 183 -27.60 -27.20 14.74
C HIS A 183 -28.83 -26.31 14.98
N ASP A 184 -29.79 -26.29 14.05
CA ASP A 184 -30.86 -25.29 14.08
C ASP A 184 -31.83 -25.44 15.27
N VAL A 185 -32.04 -26.67 15.76
CA VAL A 185 -32.90 -26.94 16.93
C VAL A 185 -32.18 -26.71 18.27
N THR A 186 -31.02 -27.34 18.47
CA THR A 186 -30.32 -27.32 19.77
C THR A 186 -29.42 -26.10 19.96
N GLY A 187 -29.08 -25.38 18.88
CA GLY A 187 -28.14 -24.27 18.90
C GLY A 187 -26.67 -24.68 19.11
N VAL A 188 -26.38 -25.99 19.18
CA VAL A 188 -25.03 -26.49 19.42
C VAL A 188 -24.11 -26.07 18.27
N ALA A 189 -23.04 -25.37 18.63
CA ALA A 189 -22.00 -24.94 17.72
C ALA A 189 -20.92 -26.02 17.58
N THR A 190 -20.70 -26.48 16.36
CA THR A 190 -19.66 -27.47 16.04
C THR A 190 -18.64 -26.84 15.08
N PRO A 191 -17.33 -26.94 15.35
CA PRO A 191 -16.30 -26.48 14.44
C PRO A 191 -16.43 -27.11 13.04
N MET A 192 -16.17 -26.31 12.02
CA MET A 192 -16.06 -26.74 10.62
C MET A 192 -14.80 -26.15 10.00
N LYS A 193 -14.50 -26.42 8.73
CA LYS A 193 -13.31 -25.85 8.10
C LYS A 193 -13.41 -24.32 8.04
N ASN A 194 -12.28 -23.67 8.33
CA ASN A 194 -12.16 -22.23 8.24
C ASN A 194 -12.35 -21.74 6.79
N PRO A 195 -13.06 -20.62 6.56
CA PRO A 195 -13.19 -20.06 5.23
C PRO A 195 -11.84 -19.58 4.68
N ILE A 196 -11.69 -19.66 3.37
CA ILE A 196 -10.55 -19.10 2.63
C ILE A 196 -10.96 -17.70 2.17
N ILE A 197 -10.22 -16.68 2.59
CA ILE A 197 -10.50 -15.28 2.25
C ILE A 197 -9.43 -14.79 1.29
N THR A 198 -9.83 -14.35 0.10
CA THR A 198 -8.94 -13.79 -0.92
C THR A 198 -9.38 -12.38 -1.29
N CYS A 199 -8.41 -11.53 -1.62
CA CYS A 199 -8.66 -10.18 -2.11
C CYS A 199 -7.96 -9.98 -3.45
N THR A 200 -8.70 -9.47 -4.44
CA THR A 200 -8.17 -9.15 -5.77
C THR A 200 -8.48 -7.70 -6.08
N LYS A 201 -7.45 -6.88 -6.29
CA LYS A 201 -7.61 -5.51 -6.79
C LYS A 201 -7.88 -5.57 -8.30
N ILE A 202 -9.05 -5.09 -8.73
CA ILE A 202 -9.47 -5.09 -10.14
C ILE A 202 -9.39 -3.71 -10.78
N SER A 203 -9.21 -2.65 -9.99
CA SER A 203 -8.96 -1.30 -10.48
C SER A 203 -8.22 -0.46 -9.45
N ASN A 204 -7.34 0.43 -9.92
CA ASN A 204 -6.72 1.48 -9.11
C ASN A 204 -7.65 2.67 -8.84
N ASN A 205 -8.78 2.74 -9.54
CA ASN A 205 -9.75 3.82 -9.41
C ASN A 205 -10.86 3.46 -8.40
N GLY A 206 -11.36 4.50 -7.74
CA GLY A 206 -12.46 4.41 -6.77
C GLY A 206 -12.02 3.91 -5.40
N ALA A 207 -13.00 3.68 -4.54
CA ALA A 207 -12.83 3.18 -3.19
C ALA A 207 -13.95 2.18 -2.91
N ARG A 208 -13.93 1.03 -3.61
CA ARG A 208 -15.02 0.06 -3.64
C ARG A 208 -14.59 -1.31 -3.15
N ALA A 209 -15.36 -1.87 -2.21
CA ALA A 209 -15.25 -3.25 -1.76
C ALA A 209 -16.45 -4.07 -2.26
N ILE A 210 -16.17 -5.17 -2.97
CA ILE A 210 -17.17 -6.12 -3.48
C ILE A 210 -16.99 -7.43 -2.73
N LEU A 211 -17.81 -7.67 -1.71
CA LEU A 211 -17.77 -8.87 -0.88
C LEU A 211 -18.65 -9.97 -1.47
N LYS A 212 -18.04 -11.10 -1.82
CA LYS A 212 -18.69 -12.31 -2.33
C LYS A 212 -18.52 -13.45 -1.34
N MET A 213 -19.59 -14.21 -1.11
CA MET A 213 -19.55 -15.46 -0.35
C MET A 213 -19.86 -16.61 -1.30
N VAL A 214 -18.98 -17.61 -1.35
CA VAL A 214 -19.10 -18.73 -2.28
C VAL A 214 -18.95 -20.06 -1.57
N ASP A 215 -19.65 -21.06 -2.07
CA ASP A 215 -19.53 -22.45 -1.61
C ASP A 215 -18.22 -23.11 -2.09
N LYS A 216 -18.03 -24.38 -1.78
CA LYS A 216 -16.81 -25.14 -2.14
C LYS A 216 -16.58 -25.24 -3.65
N ASN A 217 -17.65 -25.17 -4.43
CA ASN A 217 -17.67 -25.26 -5.89
C ASN A 217 -17.63 -23.88 -6.58
N GLY A 218 -17.60 -22.78 -5.81
CA GLY A 218 -17.61 -21.42 -6.34
C GLY A 218 -19.00 -20.87 -6.66
N LYS A 219 -20.08 -21.57 -6.30
CA LYS A 219 -21.46 -21.05 -6.44
C LYS A 219 -21.68 -19.94 -5.40
N VAL A 220 -22.09 -18.77 -5.86
CA VAL A 220 -22.27 -17.59 -5.01
C VAL A 220 -23.56 -17.67 -4.21
N PHE A 221 -23.49 -17.31 -2.93
CA PHE A 221 -24.67 -17.09 -2.10
C PHE A 221 -25.31 -15.75 -2.47
N ASN A 222 -26.64 -15.67 -2.44
CA ASN A 222 -27.41 -14.49 -2.84
C ASN A 222 -27.77 -13.63 -1.60
N PRO A 223 -27.11 -12.48 -1.38
CA PRO A 223 -27.44 -11.57 -0.29
C PRO A 223 -28.86 -10.98 -0.38
N LYS A 224 -29.35 -10.70 -1.59
CA LYS A 224 -30.68 -10.10 -1.83
C LYS A 224 -31.82 -11.08 -1.54
N ALA A 225 -31.60 -12.38 -1.75
CA ALA A 225 -32.56 -13.45 -1.46
C ALA A 225 -32.53 -13.94 0.00
N GLY A 226 -31.71 -13.33 0.86
CA GLY A 226 -31.62 -13.71 2.28
C GLY A 226 -30.80 -14.99 2.53
N GLU A 227 -29.97 -15.41 1.57
CA GLU A 227 -29.05 -16.54 1.80
C GLU A 227 -27.89 -16.15 2.73
N ILE A 228 -27.67 -14.85 2.95
CA ILE A 228 -26.68 -14.32 3.87
C ILE A 228 -27.41 -13.35 4.81
N ILE A 229 -27.47 -13.69 6.10
CA ILE A 229 -28.14 -12.87 7.11
C ILE A 229 -27.19 -12.52 8.25
N GLN A 230 -27.50 -11.44 8.95
CA GLN A 230 -26.79 -11.06 10.18
C GLN A 230 -26.94 -12.15 11.24
N ARG A 231 -25.86 -12.42 11.98
CA ARG A 231 -25.91 -13.39 13.07
C ARG A 231 -26.30 -12.71 14.38
N GLY A 232 -27.59 -12.61 14.65
CA GLY A 232 -28.11 -11.97 15.86
C GLY A 232 -27.83 -10.47 15.86
N ASP A 233 -27.27 -9.95 16.96
CA ASP A 233 -26.92 -8.54 17.17
C ASP A 233 -25.45 -8.20 16.82
N ARG A 234 -24.74 -9.15 16.21
CA ARG A 234 -23.30 -9.07 15.94
C ARG A 234 -22.98 -8.14 14.75
N PRO A 235 -21.81 -7.50 14.73
CA PRO A 235 -21.43 -6.63 13.63
C PRO A 235 -21.28 -7.37 12.31
N ILE A 236 -21.62 -6.69 11.23
CA ILE A 236 -21.57 -7.13 9.83
C ILE A 236 -20.87 -6.07 8.98
N PHE A 237 -20.62 -6.40 7.71
CA PHE A 237 -20.01 -5.50 6.74
C PHE A 237 -20.69 -4.12 6.69
N GLU A 238 -22.02 -4.12 6.77
CA GLU A 238 -22.87 -2.94 6.77
C GLU A 238 -22.58 -1.99 7.95
N ASN A 239 -22.14 -2.48 9.11
CA ASN A 239 -21.82 -1.63 10.25
C ASN A 239 -20.55 -0.79 10.03
N TYR A 240 -19.68 -1.20 9.11
CA TYR A 240 -18.45 -0.50 8.77
C TYR A 240 -18.64 0.48 7.60
N ALA A 241 -19.77 0.39 6.89
CA ALA A 241 -20.11 1.20 5.74
C ALA A 241 -20.58 2.61 6.16
N LYS A 242 -19.62 3.47 6.52
CA LYS A 242 -19.89 4.78 7.11
C LYS A 242 -20.49 5.81 6.14
N PHE A 243 -19.98 5.87 4.91
CA PHE A 243 -20.31 6.94 3.97
C PHE A 243 -21.46 6.58 3.04
N ASN A 244 -21.44 5.37 2.52
CA ASN A 244 -22.43 4.88 1.58
C ASN A 244 -23.03 3.57 2.11
N PRO A 245 -24.36 3.39 2.03
CA PRO A 245 -24.99 2.15 2.43
C PRO A 245 -24.50 0.98 1.57
N VAL A 246 -24.45 -0.21 2.16
CA VAL A 246 -24.12 -1.43 1.41
C VAL A 246 -25.24 -1.78 0.44
N ILE A 247 -24.87 -1.96 -0.83
CA ILE A 247 -25.78 -2.42 -1.87
C ILE A 247 -25.72 -3.95 -1.93
N LYS A 248 -26.87 -4.60 -1.77
CA LYS A 248 -27.02 -6.06 -1.91
C LYS A 248 -27.49 -6.42 -3.31
N THR A 249 -26.71 -7.23 -4.01
CA THR A 249 -27.07 -7.81 -5.31
C THR A 249 -27.33 -9.31 -5.16
N ASP A 250 -27.64 -9.97 -6.27
CA ASP A 250 -27.80 -11.43 -6.28
C ASP A 250 -26.49 -12.20 -6.07
N THR A 251 -25.35 -11.51 -6.11
CA THR A 251 -24.02 -12.14 -6.07
C THR A 251 -23.04 -11.48 -5.10
N ALA A 252 -23.34 -10.30 -4.55
CA ALA A 252 -22.38 -9.57 -3.74
C ALA A 252 -23.02 -8.54 -2.82
N MET A 253 -22.28 -8.18 -1.77
CA MET A 253 -22.48 -6.97 -0.98
C MET A 253 -21.42 -5.94 -1.39
N ILE A 254 -21.84 -4.75 -1.77
CA ILE A 254 -20.97 -3.72 -2.35
C ILE A 254 -20.98 -2.48 -1.48
N CYS A 255 -19.81 -1.97 -1.11
CA CYS A 255 -19.65 -0.73 -0.36
C CYS A 255 -18.63 0.19 -1.05
N ASP A 256 -19.03 1.43 -1.30
CA ASP A 256 -18.11 2.52 -1.61
C ASP A 256 -17.66 3.15 -0.29
N PHE A 257 -16.42 2.87 0.12
CA PHE A 257 -15.90 3.18 1.45
C PHE A 257 -15.21 4.54 1.56
N GLU A 258 -15.04 5.26 0.44
CA GLU A 258 -14.51 6.62 0.28
C GLU A 258 -13.06 6.88 0.72
N VAL A 259 -12.58 6.24 1.78
CA VAL A 259 -11.26 6.47 2.37
C VAL A 259 -10.68 5.18 2.92
N ALA A 260 -9.46 4.86 2.51
CA ALA A 260 -8.70 3.75 3.06
C ALA A 260 -7.97 4.16 4.36
N PRO A 261 -7.69 3.22 5.28
CA PRO A 261 -8.03 1.80 5.20
C PRO A 261 -9.52 1.51 5.42
N PHE A 262 -10.03 0.36 4.98
CA PHE A 262 -11.42 -0.03 5.18
C PHE A 262 -11.53 -1.47 5.71
N PRO A 263 -12.22 -1.71 6.86
CA PRO A 263 -12.84 -0.72 7.73
C PRO A 263 -11.86 0.27 8.38
N LEU A 264 -12.33 1.50 8.64
CA LEU A 264 -11.51 2.59 9.22
C LEU A 264 -11.37 2.48 10.74
N THR A 265 -12.48 2.24 11.41
CA THR A 265 -12.58 2.23 12.87
C THR A 265 -13.11 0.88 13.32
N LYS A 266 -12.66 0.45 14.50
CA LYS A 266 -13.22 -0.72 15.16
C LYS A 266 -14.70 -0.50 15.46
N TYR A 267 -15.47 -1.58 15.47
CA TYR A 267 -16.84 -1.58 15.94
C TYR A 267 -16.86 -1.84 17.45
N VAL A 268 -17.19 -0.81 18.21
CA VAL A 268 -17.24 -0.87 19.68
C VAL A 268 -18.64 -0.49 20.13
N THR A 269 -19.26 -1.35 20.93
CA THR A 269 -20.52 -1.06 21.63
C THR A 269 -20.22 -0.72 23.10
N PRO A 270 -21.18 -0.19 23.88
CA PRO A 270 -20.95 0.09 25.31
C PRO A 270 -20.50 -1.11 26.14
N THR A 271 -20.75 -2.34 25.65
CA THR A 271 -20.49 -3.59 26.37
C THR A 271 -19.42 -4.46 25.74
N THR A 272 -18.97 -4.18 24.50
CA THR A 272 -18.05 -5.08 23.78
C THR A 272 -17.24 -4.34 22.72
N ASP A 273 -15.92 -4.55 22.70
CA ASP A 273 -15.05 -4.25 21.56
C ASP A 273 -15.04 -5.45 20.61
N TRP A 274 -15.67 -5.31 19.44
CA TRP A 274 -15.71 -6.34 18.41
C TRP A 274 -14.54 -6.26 17.43
N GLY A 275 -13.67 -5.26 17.57
CA GLY A 275 -12.60 -4.99 16.63
C GLY A 275 -13.14 -4.77 15.21
N PHE A 276 -12.68 -5.57 14.27
CA PHE A 276 -13.10 -5.52 12.86
C PHE A 276 -13.89 -6.77 12.45
N LEU A 277 -14.42 -7.52 13.43
CA LEU A 277 -15.13 -8.75 13.17
C LEU A 277 -16.46 -8.49 12.43
N MET A 278 -16.74 -9.37 11.48
CA MET A 278 -17.98 -9.44 10.70
C MET A 278 -18.57 -10.83 10.89
N TYR A 279 -19.85 -10.90 11.23
CA TYR A 279 -20.53 -12.12 11.64
C TYR A 279 -21.78 -12.36 10.81
N TYR A 280 -21.80 -13.47 10.09
CA TYR A 280 -22.95 -13.83 9.26
C TYR A 280 -23.48 -15.21 9.62
N ARG A 281 -24.65 -15.51 9.06
CA ARG A 281 -25.26 -16.83 9.02
C ARG A 281 -25.75 -17.10 7.61
N ILE A 282 -25.49 -18.30 7.11
CA ILE A 282 -26.14 -18.87 5.93
C ILE A 282 -27.16 -19.89 6.44
N PRO A 283 -28.47 -19.62 6.31
CA PRO A 283 -29.52 -20.51 6.79
C PRO A 283 -29.46 -21.91 6.15
N SER A 284 -29.81 -22.93 6.93
CA SER A 284 -29.66 -24.35 6.53
C SER A 284 -30.52 -24.78 5.33
N ASN A 285 -31.59 -24.05 5.02
CA ASN A 285 -32.38 -24.27 3.81
C ASN A 285 -31.61 -23.94 2.52
N PHE A 286 -30.52 -23.17 2.60
CA PHE A 286 -29.68 -22.80 1.45
C PHE A 286 -28.38 -23.59 1.34
N VAL A 287 -28.01 -24.39 2.36
CA VAL A 287 -26.71 -25.09 2.41
C VAL A 287 -26.79 -26.53 2.86
N THR A 288 -25.76 -27.28 2.48
CA THR A 288 -25.33 -28.53 3.11
C THR A 288 -23.88 -28.38 3.56
N VAL A 289 -23.52 -29.00 4.67
CA VAL A 289 -22.15 -28.98 5.23
C VAL A 289 -21.60 -30.40 5.21
N ASP A 290 -20.43 -30.59 4.62
CA ASP A 290 -19.79 -31.91 4.52
C ASP A 290 -19.48 -32.45 5.93
N GLY A 291 -19.78 -33.72 6.17
CA GLY A 291 -19.63 -34.34 7.50
C GLY A 291 -20.79 -34.08 8.47
N PHE A 292 -21.82 -33.32 8.06
CA PHE A 292 -23.04 -33.08 8.83
C PHE A 292 -24.28 -33.62 8.09
N PRO A 293 -24.48 -34.95 8.04
CA PRO A 293 -25.60 -35.54 7.32
C PRO A 293 -26.95 -35.13 7.94
N ALA A 294 -28.01 -35.12 7.13
CA ALA A 294 -29.35 -34.72 7.55
C ALA A 294 -29.92 -35.58 8.71
N SER A 295 -29.40 -36.79 8.90
CA SER A 295 -29.71 -37.66 10.04
C SER A 295 -29.28 -37.06 11.39
N LEU A 296 -28.34 -36.11 11.38
CA LEU A 296 -27.90 -35.36 12.56
C LEU A 296 -28.64 -34.03 12.73
N GLY A 297 -29.65 -33.76 11.89
CA GLY A 297 -30.42 -32.51 11.88
C GLY A 297 -30.03 -31.57 10.75
N THR A 298 -30.53 -30.33 10.83
CA THR A 298 -30.21 -29.25 9.89
C THR A 298 -29.22 -28.28 10.53
N PHE A 299 -28.27 -27.84 9.71
CA PHE A 299 -27.16 -27.01 10.17
C PHE A 299 -27.04 -25.74 9.35
N SER A 300 -27.00 -24.60 10.02
CA SER A 300 -26.64 -23.32 9.42
C SER A 300 -25.14 -23.09 9.50
N VAL A 301 -24.58 -22.38 8.52
CA VAL A 301 -23.16 -22.01 8.50
C VAL A 301 -23.00 -20.63 9.14
N ASN A 302 -22.19 -20.53 10.20
CA ASN A 302 -22.13 -19.35 11.07
C ASN A 302 -20.70 -18.76 11.11
N PRO A 303 -20.23 -18.15 10.02
CA PRO A 303 -18.89 -17.67 9.93
C PRO A 303 -18.68 -16.36 10.69
N ARG A 304 -17.42 -16.14 11.05
CA ARG A 304 -16.89 -14.86 11.46
C ARG A 304 -15.56 -14.63 10.74
N TRP A 305 -15.29 -13.39 10.38
CA TRP A 305 -13.99 -13.02 9.86
C TRP A 305 -13.68 -11.57 10.15
N SER A 306 -12.44 -11.21 9.93
CA SER A 306 -11.98 -9.83 9.96
C SER A 306 -10.94 -9.64 8.87
N TRP A 307 -11.10 -8.58 8.10
CA TRP A 307 -10.14 -8.17 7.10
C TRP A 307 -10.13 -6.66 6.93
N GLN A 308 -9.03 -6.13 6.39
CA GLN A 308 -8.89 -4.70 6.11
C GLN A 308 -8.21 -4.47 4.76
N LEU A 309 -8.80 -3.61 3.94
CA LEU A 309 -8.17 -3.01 2.77
C LEU A 309 -7.31 -1.85 3.22
N LYS A 310 -6.05 -1.82 2.80
CA LYS A 310 -5.08 -0.80 3.22
C LYS A 310 -5.03 0.41 2.27
N LEU A 311 -5.53 0.24 1.05
CA LEU A 311 -5.48 1.27 0.00
C LEU A 311 -6.83 1.41 -0.71
N GLU A 312 -7.02 2.58 -1.32
CA GLU A 312 -8.11 2.82 -2.27
C GLU A 312 -7.92 1.99 -3.55
N GLY A 313 -9.01 1.83 -4.28
CA GLY A 313 -9.16 0.98 -5.45
C GLY A 313 -10.51 0.26 -5.43
N THR A 314 -10.74 -0.54 -6.46
CA THR A 314 -11.87 -1.46 -6.52
C THR A 314 -11.37 -2.87 -6.27
N TYR A 315 -11.93 -3.54 -5.27
CA TYR A 315 -11.51 -4.86 -4.81
C TYR A 315 -12.65 -5.86 -4.83
N VAL A 316 -12.34 -7.08 -5.23
CA VAL A 316 -13.21 -8.26 -5.02
C VAL A 316 -12.65 -9.04 -3.83
N ILE A 317 -13.44 -9.10 -2.76
CA ILE A 317 -13.15 -9.89 -1.56
C ILE A 317 -14.03 -11.13 -1.64
N GLN A 318 -13.41 -12.31 -1.72
CA GLN A 318 -14.13 -13.57 -1.78
C GLN A 318 -13.90 -14.36 -0.50
N VAL A 319 -14.99 -14.77 0.15
CA VAL A 319 -15.01 -15.71 1.27
C VAL A 319 -15.52 -17.05 0.73
N LYS A 320 -14.62 -18.04 0.64
CA LYS A 320 -14.93 -19.38 0.16
C LYS A 320 -15.06 -20.36 1.32
N PHE A 321 -16.17 -21.09 1.38
CA PHE A 321 -16.42 -22.14 2.37
C PHE A 321 -16.03 -23.52 1.79
N PRO A 322 -14.93 -24.16 2.24
CA PRO A 322 -14.35 -25.30 1.54
C PRO A 322 -15.11 -26.63 1.75
N ASP A 323 -16.02 -26.70 2.70
CA ASP A 323 -16.83 -27.86 3.09
C ASP A 323 -18.34 -27.57 3.05
N VAL A 324 -18.76 -26.51 2.35
CA VAL A 324 -20.17 -26.14 2.20
C VAL A 324 -20.58 -26.27 0.74
N THR A 325 -21.78 -26.78 0.48
CA THR A 325 -22.40 -26.76 -0.85
C THR A 325 -23.71 -25.97 -0.78
N LYS A 326 -23.87 -25.02 -1.69
CA LYS A 326 -25.13 -24.29 -1.84
C LYS A 326 -26.17 -25.18 -2.53
N LYS A 327 -27.37 -25.25 -1.95
CA LYS A 327 -28.51 -26.02 -2.49
C LYS A 327 -29.02 -25.47 -3.82
#